data_AF-A0A366GFN3-F1
#
_entry.id   AF-A0A366GFN3-F1
#
_cell.length_a   1.000
_cell.length_b   1.000
_cell.length_c   1.000
_cell.angle_alpha   90.00
_cell.angle_beta   90.00
_cell.angle_gamma   90.00
#
_symmetry.space_group_name_H-M   'P 1'
#
loop_
_entity.id
_entity.type
_entity.pdbx_description
1 polymer ?
#
loop_
_entity_poly.entity_id
_entity_poly.type
_entity_poly.pdbx_seq_one_letter_code
_entity_poly.pdbx_strand_id
1 'polypeptide(L)' 'MIHLEVLYDNDYEDKVVTDELNAAYFRLNMPNSQSVFMDCLAEIVSKKMKEIVDKDLILNNN' A
#
# COMPACT_ATOMS: atom_id res chain seq x y z
N MET A 1 0.10 -4.26 10.23
CA MET A 1 -0.34 -3.40 11.36
C MET A 1 -1.16 -2.29 10.75
N ILE A 2 -2.34 -2.03 11.28
CA ILE A 2 -3.23 -0.97 10.80
C ILE A 2 -3.02 0.23 11.72
N HIS A 3 -2.91 1.43 11.14
CA HIS A 3 -2.59 2.66 11.86
C HIS A 3 -3.85 3.40 12.31
N LEU A 4 -3.68 4.39 13.21
CA LEU A 4 -4.78 5.14 13.79
C LEU A 4 -5.61 5.88 12.75
N GLU A 5 -4.98 6.41 11.72
CA GLU A 5 -5.63 7.06 10.57
C GLU A 5 -6.70 6.15 9.93
N VAL A 6 -6.51 4.83 9.96
CA VAL A 6 -7.51 3.89 9.43
C VAL A 6 -8.50 3.45 10.51
N LEU A 7 -8.01 3.15 11.73
CA LEU A 7 -8.87 2.64 12.80
C LEU A 7 -9.81 3.68 13.40
N TYR A 8 -9.40 4.95 13.37
CA TYR A 8 -10.15 6.04 13.98
C TYR A 8 -10.84 6.86 12.89
N ASP A 9 -10.08 7.52 12.01
CA ASP A 9 -10.68 8.42 11.02
C ASP A 9 -11.66 7.65 10.12
N ASN A 10 -11.25 6.49 9.60
CA ASN A 10 -12.14 5.70 8.75
C ASN A 10 -13.11 4.81 9.56
N ASP A 11 -12.61 3.89 10.39
CA ASP A 11 -13.47 2.87 11.00
C ASP A 11 -14.41 3.43 12.10
N TYR A 12 -14.12 4.62 12.63
CA TYR A 12 -14.95 5.30 13.62
C TYR A 12 -15.59 6.59 13.08
N GLU A 13 -14.83 7.61 12.69
CA GLU A 13 -15.41 8.92 12.34
C GLU A 13 -16.28 8.82 11.07
N ASP A 14 -15.76 8.25 9.98
CA ASP A 14 -16.57 8.06 8.76
C ASP A 14 -17.77 7.16 9.02
N LYS A 15 -17.60 6.11 9.85
CA LYS A 15 -18.71 5.21 10.18
C LYS A 15 -19.82 5.94 10.94
N VAL A 16 -19.48 6.77 11.92
CA VAL A 16 -20.44 7.60 12.66
C VAL A 16 -21.23 8.49 11.70
N VAL A 17 -20.56 9.14 10.76
CA VAL A 17 -21.22 9.98 9.74
C VAL A 17 -22.15 9.15 8.86
N THR A 18 -21.74 7.95 8.42
CA THR A 18 -22.62 7.10 7.60
C THR A 18 -23.83 6.57 8.38
N ASP A 19 -23.67 6.28 9.67
CA ASP A 19 -24.77 5.85 10.54
C ASP A 19 -25.81 6.99 10.68
N GLU A 20 -25.35 8.25 10.84
CA GLU A 20 -26.23 9.44 10.89
C GLU A 20 -27.01 9.67 9.59
N LEU A 21 -26.40 9.36 8.45
CA LEU A 21 -27.02 9.49 7.13
C LEU A 21 -27.82 8.26 6.70
N ASN A 22 -27.89 7.23 7.56
CA ASN A 22 -28.49 5.92 7.26
C ASN A 22 -27.93 5.28 5.96
N ALA A 23 -26.62 5.47 5.74
CA ALA A 23 -25.86 4.95 4.61
C ALA A 23 -25.05 3.71 5.00
N ALA A 24 -24.77 2.84 4.03
CA ALA A 24 -23.95 1.66 4.28
C ALA A 24 -22.45 2.01 4.31
N TYR A 25 -21.76 1.60 5.37
CA TYR A 25 -20.31 1.69 5.49
C TYR A 25 -19.63 0.38 5.08
N PHE A 26 -18.63 0.45 4.20
CA PHE A 26 -17.83 -0.71 3.82
C PHE A 26 -16.37 -0.34 3.58
N ARG A 27 -15.47 -0.84 4.44
CA ARG A 27 -14.02 -0.69 4.31
C ARG A 27 -13.37 -2.02 3.92
N LEU A 28 -12.55 -2.00 2.86
CA LEU A 28 -11.75 -3.16 2.45
C LEU A 28 -10.63 -3.44 3.46
N ASN A 29 -10.22 -4.71 3.59
CA ASN A 29 -9.09 -5.08 4.45
C ASN A 29 -7.79 -4.42 3.99
N MET A 30 -7.02 -3.87 4.95
CA MET A 30 -5.71 -3.32 4.65
C MET A 30 -4.74 -4.43 4.22
N PRO A 31 -3.85 -4.19 3.23
CA PRO A 31 -2.91 -5.18 2.73
C PRO A 31 -1.99 -5.75 3.81
N ASN A 32 -1.62 -4.94 4.80
CA ASN A 32 -0.79 -5.35 5.94
C ASN A 32 0.45 -6.15 5.47
N SER A 33 0.65 -7.35 6.01
CA SER A 33 1.74 -8.26 5.66
C SER A 33 1.23 -9.45 4.85
N GLN A 34 0.15 -9.28 4.10
CA GLN A 34 -0.35 -10.32 3.19
C GLN A 34 0.71 -10.63 2.12
N SER A 35 0.89 -11.90 1.79
CA SER A 35 1.93 -12.37 0.87
C SER A 35 1.91 -11.63 -0.46
N VAL A 36 0.73 -11.49 -1.07
CA VAL A 36 0.54 -10.82 -2.37
C VAL A 36 1.06 -9.37 -2.35
N PHE A 37 0.87 -8.65 -1.24
CA PHE A 37 1.38 -7.29 -1.11
C PHE A 37 2.91 -7.28 -0.95
N MET A 38 3.45 -8.20 -0.15
CA MET A 38 4.90 -8.34 0.01
C MET A 38 5.60 -8.74 -1.31
N ASP A 39 4.99 -9.64 -2.07
CA ASP A 39 5.48 -10.08 -3.39
C ASP A 39 5.52 -8.91 -4.37
N CYS A 40 4.47 -8.07 -4.38
CA CYS A 40 4.43 -6.84 -5.18
C CYS A 40 5.55 -5.87 -4.79
N LEU A 41 5.79 -5.66 -3.49
CA LEU A 41 6.89 -4.82 -3.02
C LEU A 41 8.26 -5.38 -3.44
N ALA A 42 8.45 -6.71 -3.31
CA ALA A 42 9.68 -7.38 -3.72
C ALA A 42 9.92 -7.25 -5.24
N GLU A 43 8.86 -7.35 -6.04
CA GLU A 43 8.93 -7.14 -7.49
C GLU A 43 9.36 -5.71 -7.83
N ILE A 44 8.76 -4.71 -7.19
CA ILE A 44 9.09 -3.29 -7.41
C ILE A 44 10.55 -3.01 -7.08
N VAL A 45 11.04 -3.47 -5.93
CA VAL A 45 12.45 -3.31 -5.54
C VAL A 45 13.37 -4.04 -6.52
N SER A 46 13.02 -5.26 -6.91
CA SER A 46 13.81 -6.05 -7.87
C SER A 46 13.89 -5.38 -9.24
N LYS A 47 12.78 -4.83 -9.74
CA LYS A 47 12.74 -4.06 -10.97
C LYS A 47 13.62 -2.83 -10.86
N LYS A 48 13.52 -2.10 -9.75
CA LYS A 48 14.32 -0.89 -9.54
C LYS A 48 15.82 -1.20 -9.49
N MET A 49 16.19 -2.31 -8.85
CA MET A 49 17.58 -2.76 -8.79
C MET A 49 18.12 -3.07 -10.18
N LYS A 50 17.35 -3.76 -11.04
CA LYS A 50 17.76 -4.05 -12.42
C LYS A 50 18.01 -2.77 -13.22
N GLU A 51 17.11 -1.79 -13.14
CA GLU A 51 17.30 -0.49 -13.82
C GLU A 51 18.60 0.21 -13.41
N ILE A 52 18.96 0.17 -12.13
CA ILE A 52 20.18 0.79 -11.62
C ILE A 52 21.41 0.05 -12.15
N VAL A 53 21.43 -1.28 -12.03
CA VAL A 53 22.55 -2.10 -12.51
C VAL A 53 22.74 -1.95 -14.02
N ASP A 54 21.67 -1.96 -14.80
CA ASP A 54 21.74 -1.79 -16.25
C ASP A 54 22.29 -0.40 -16.62
N LYS A 55 21.88 0.66 -15.90
CA LYS A 55 22.42 2.01 -16.10
C LYS A 55 23.90 2.11 -15.75
N ASP A 56 24.33 1.49 -14.66
CA ASP A 56 25.74 1.46 -14.24
C ASP A 56 26.60 0.67 -15.23
N LEU A 57 26.08 -0.44 -15.78
CA LEU A 57 26.74 -1.18 -16.86
C LEU A 57 26.90 -0.33 -18.12
N ILE A 58 25.90 0.47 -18.50
CA ILE A 58 25.99 1.35 -19.67
C ILE A 58 27.03 2.47 -19.46
N LEU A 59 27.13 3.02 -18.25
CA LEU A 59 28.10 4.07 -17.92
C LEU A 59 29.55 3.56 -17.86
N ASN A 60 29.77 2.33 -17.40
CA ASN A 60 31.11 1.76 -17.25
C ASN A 60 31.68 1.15 -18.54
N ASN A 61 30.87 1.02 -19.60
CA ASN A 61 31.27 0.47 -20.90
C ASN A 61 31.40 1.54 -22.01
N ASN A 62 31.30 2.83 -21.68
CA ASN A 62 31.59 3.99 -22.56
C ASN A 62 32.78 4.78 -22.02
#